data_AF-A0A9J7BS30-F1
#
_entry.id   AF-A0A9J7BS30-F1
#
_cell.length_a   1.000
_cell.length_b   1.000
_cell.length_c   1.000
_cell.angle_alpha   90.00
_cell.angle_beta   90.00
_cell.angle_gamma   90.00
#
_symmetry.space_group_name_H-M   'P 1'
#
loop_
_entity.id
_entity.type
_entity.pdbx_description
1 polymer ?
#
loop_
_entity_poly.entity_id
_entity_poly.type
_entity_poly.pdbx_seq_one_letter_code
_entity_poly.pdbx_strand_id
1 'polypeptide(L)'
;MPSKSLCIFASLLFASVASAQSVPRSSHVWMITEENHSYEEVVGNPQMPYYNQLIQQYGLATQFYAEQHSSLPALMWLVAGAPVERNNDTKSCHHHEDNIVREVLQQGYTWRAYQENMPYAGFDGLFSTDYLYYRRHNPLIDFSDVCPGSGQEMNSVPFWQMAADFADNNTPNYAYITPGPDTDAHNGTLPAADQWLQDNVPAILARPEFSPGGDGILFIVWDEGNLYTDDRCSATKKKGCGGRTATLVLGPRVKPGYQSTVTYQNANVLSTVCAAMGLAHCPGAAKDADPMSDFFTTGSGSGDASNSVVISSPGNGATIDGSVRLLATASESETVSQTQVWDNGVKLGVYGTNIDTIYNLAPGQHSTTVLDLDASGSVLHQASVAYTVRAQADGVQVVSPAPGETVNMATVHVVGHASESQPVTQVQVWDNGVKLGWYAGADVNQYYSLSPGSHVVTVLDLDSNYNIIHLSNVPYSVQ
;
A
#
# COMPACT_ATOMS: atom_id res chain seq x y z
N MET A 1 64.26 -7.60 -43.04
CA MET A 1 63.84 -7.59 -41.61
C MET A 1 62.46 -6.96 -41.56
N PRO A 2 61.40 -7.69 -41.16
CA PRO A 2 60.04 -7.17 -41.26
C PRO A 2 59.69 -6.30 -40.03
N SER A 3 59.03 -5.16 -40.26
CA SER A 3 58.51 -4.30 -39.21
C SER A 3 57.31 -4.98 -38.55
N LYS A 4 57.38 -5.17 -37.23
CA LYS A 4 56.25 -5.64 -36.43
C LYS A 4 55.23 -4.51 -36.29
N SER A 5 54.08 -4.62 -36.97
CA SER A 5 52.91 -3.80 -36.69
C SER A 5 52.31 -4.23 -35.35
N LEU A 6 52.29 -3.31 -34.40
CA LEU A 6 51.69 -3.49 -33.08
C LEU A 6 50.18 -3.17 -33.20
N CYS A 7 49.33 -4.19 -33.24
CA CYS A 7 47.88 -4.01 -33.12
C CYS A 7 47.54 -3.70 -31.65
N ILE A 8 47.15 -2.47 -31.37
CA ILE A 8 46.56 -2.06 -30.09
C ILE A 8 45.08 -2.41 -30.15
N PHE A 9 44.67 -3.44 -29.40
CA PHE A 9 43.25 -3.68 -29.12
C PHE A 9 42.78 -2.61 -28.12
N ALA A 10 41.95 -1.68 -28.59
CA ALA A 10 41.21 -0.78 -27.71
C ALA A 10 40.04 -1.56 -27.10
N SER A 11 40.23 -2.06 -25.88
CA SER A 11 39.15 -2.62 -25.07
C SER A 11 38.23 -1.48 -24.63
N LEU A 12 37.08 -1.34 -25.30
CA LEU A 12 35.98 -0.49 -24.83
C LEU A 12 35.40 -1.10 -23.56
N LEU A 13 35.83 -0.58 -22.40
CA LEU A 13 35.17 -0.78 -21.12
C LEU A 13 33.81 -0.08 -21.19
N PHE A 14 32.75 -0.86 -21.45
CA PHE A 14 31.39 -0.42 -21.14
C PHE A 14 31.28 -0.39 -19.61
N ALA A 15 31.46 0.78 -19.01
CA ALA A 15 30.98 1.01 -17.65
C ALA A 15 29.45 0.98 -17.71
N SER A 16 28.87 -0.15 -17.30
CA SER A 16 27.45 -0.21 -16.98
C SER A 16 27.19 0.80 -15.87
N VAL A 17 26.55 1.92 -16.19
CA VAL A 17 26.02 2.82 -15.19
C VAL A 17 24.84 2.08 -14.57
N ALA A 18 25.06 1.38 -13.47
CA ALA A 18 23.97 0.83 -12.68
C ALA A 18 23.18 2.03 -12.15
N SER A 19 21.95 2.20 -12.64
CA SER A 19 21.06 3.22 -12.09
C SER A 19 20.85 2.88 -10.61
N ALA A 20 21.24 3.80 -9.72
CA ALA A 20 21.01 3.61 -8.29
C ALA A 20 19.49 3.53 -8.06
N GLN A 21 19.03 2.40 -7.53
CA GLN A 21 17.63 2.23 -7.17
C GLN A 21 17.30 3.21 -6.04
N SER A 22 16.34 4.10 -6.26
CA SER A 22 15.94 5.13 -5.28
C SER A 22 14.65 4.73 -4.58
N VAL A 23 14.52 5.11 -3.31
CA VAL A 23 13.25 5.00 -2.58
C VAL A 23 12.27 5.99 -3.19
N PRO A 24 11.06 5.57 -3.58
CA PRO A 24 10.10 6.48 -4.19
C PRO A 24 9.55 7.46 -3.14
N ARG A 25 9.33 8.72 -3.56
CA ARG A 25 8.76 9.79 -2.73
C ARG A 25 7.38 9.42 -2.20
N SER A 26 7.17 9.45 -0.90
CA SER A 26 5.90 9.16 -0.22
C SER A 26 5.56 10.25 0.80
N SER A 27 4.31 10.65 0.84
CA SER A 27 3.76 11.50 1.90
C SER A 27 3.10 10.68 3.01
N HIS A 28 3.03 9.35 2.87
CA HIS A 28 2.32 8.45 3.77
C HIS A 28 3.18 7.23 4.11
N VAL A 29 3.79 7.22 5.31
CA VAL A 29 4.61 6.09 5.76
C VAL A 29 4.15 5.62 7.13
N TRP A 30 3.64 4.40 7.20
CA TRP A 30 3.03 3.84 8.40
C TRP A 30 3.80 2.61 8.89
N MET A 31 3.75 2.40 10.19
CA MET A 31 4.47 1.34 10.89
C MET A 31 3.46 0.53 11.71
N ILE A 32 3.54 -0.80 11.65
CA ILE A 32 2.96 -1.72 12.62
C ILE A 32 4.12 -2.49 13.26
N THR A 33 4.12 -2.59 14.59
CA THR A 33 5.13 -3.35 15.33
C THR A 33 4.55 -4.50 16.12
N GLU A 34 5.08 -5.70 15.89
CA GLU A 34 4.83 -6.96 16.59
C GLU A 34 6.03 -7.28 17.51
N GLU A 35 5.90 -8.24 18.43
CA GLU A 35 6.84 -8.42 19.53
C GLU A 35 7.49 -9.82 19.58
N ASN A 36 8.81 -9.90 19.83
CA ASN A 36 9.54 -11.05 20.38
C ASN A 36 9.53 -12.40 19.60
N HIS A 37 9.48 -12.39 18.26
CA HIS A 37 9.57 -13.62 17.46
C HIS A 37 10.65 -13.58 16.37
N SER A 38 11.43 -14.65 16.31
CA SER A 38 12.45 -14.83 15.28
C SER A 38 11.80 -15.08 13.92
N TYR A 39 12.52 -14.73 12.84
CA TYR A 39 12.09 -14.93 11.46
C TYR A 39 11.52 -16.34 11.19
N GLU A 40 12.19 -17.37 11.69
CA GLU A 40 11.81 -18.77 11.48
C GLU A 40 10.54 -19.20 12.27
N GLU A 41 10.11 -18.42 13.26
CA GLU A 41 8.86 -18.64 14.00
C GLU A 41 7.65 -18.07 13.24
N VAL A 42 7.87 -17.07 12.38
CA VAL A 42 6.81 -16.33 11.65
C VAL A 42 6.68 -16.79 10.19
N VAL A 43 7.80 -16.83 9.46
CA VAL A 43 7.79 -17.07 8.01
C VAL A 43 7.64 -18.55 7.69
N GLY A 44 6.63 -18.87 6.89
CA GLY A 44 6.20 -20.23 6.57
C GLY A 44 5.37 -20.89 7.67
N ASN A 45 5.04 -20.16 8.75
CA ASN A 45 4.25 -20.70 9.84
C ASN A 45 2.77 -20.84 9.42
N PRO A 46 2.19 -22.07 9.41
CA PRO A 46 0.79 -22.28 9.04
C PRO A 46 -0.21 -21.68 10.04
N GLN A 47 0.25 -21.28 11.23
CA GLN A 47 -0.57 -20.58 12.23
C GLN A 47 -0.63 -19.07 12.00
N MET A 48 0.11 -18.54 11.02
CA MET A 48 0.06 -17.14 10.59
C MET A 48 -0.27 -17.02 9.08
N PRO A 49 -1.43 -17.54 8.65
CA PRO A 49 -1.79 -17.57 7.23
C PRO A 49 -1.89 -16.17 6.60
N TYR A 50 -2.35 -15.15 7.32
CA TYR A 50 -2.52 -13.81 6.76
C TYR A 50 -1.18 -13.10 6.54
N TYR A 51 -0.29 -13.10 7.53
CA TYR A 51 1.08 -12.57 7.39
C TYR A 51 1.82 -13.24 6.23
N ASN A 52 1.70 -14.57 6.11
CA ASN A 52 2.32 -15.32 5.02
C ASN A 52 1.64 -15.10 3.66
N GLN A 53 0.37 -14.71 3.62
CA GLN A 53 -0.28 -14.22 2.40
C GLN A 53 0.28 -12.87 1.97
N LEU A 54 0.53 -11.94 2.90
CA LEU A 54 1.13 -10.64 2.61
C LEU A 54 2.54 -10.78 2.02
N ILE A 55 3.33 -11.76 2.46
CA ILE A 55 4.64 -12.08 1.86
C ILE A 55 4.52 -12.39 0.35
N GLN A 56 3.47 -13.07 -0.07
CA GLN A 56 3.27 -13.42 -1.49
C GLN A 56 2.82 -12.21 -2.32
N GLN A 57 2.17 -11.23 -1.69
CA GLN A 57 1.62 -10.05 -2.34
C GLN A 57 2.62 -8.89 -2.40
N TYR A 58 3.50 -8.77 -1.41
CA TYR A 58 4.36 -7.60 -1.20
C TYR A 58 5.82 -7.99 -0.97
N GLY A 59 6.57 -7.18 -0.23
CA GLY A 59 7.98 -7.38 0.03
C GLY A 59 8.26 -8.03 1.39
N LEU A 60 9.22 -8.95 1.44
CA LEU A 60 9.80 -9.53 2.66
C LEU A 60 11.31 -9.30 2.74
N ALA A 61 11.80 -8.77 3.86
CA ALA A 61 13.22 -8.73 4.18
C ALA A 61 13.65 -10.07 4.78
N THR A 62 14.37 -10.88 4.02
CA THR A 62 14.78 -12.20 4.51
C THR A 62 15.97 -12.11 5.46
N GLN A 63 16.78 -11.05 5.42
CA GLN A 63 17.98 -10.87 6.24
C GLN A 63 17.85 -9.64 7.16
N PHE A 64 16.73 -9.51 7.88
CA PHE A 64 16.53 -8.44 8.85
C PHE A 64 16.99 -8.86 10.26
N TYR A 65 17.72 -7.99 10.95
CA TYR A 65 18.27 -8.24 12.29
C TYR A 65 18.10 -7.04 13.21
N ALA A 66 17.37 -7.22 14.31
CA ALA A 66 17.23 -6.20 15.33
C ALA A 66 18.59 -5.89 15.97
N GLU A 67 18.86 -4.62 16.26
CA GLU A 67 20.14 -4.16 16.77
C GLU A 67 20.45 -4.70 18.17
N GLN A 68 19.42 -4.96 18.97
CA GLN A 68 19.55 -5.40 20.36
C GLN A 68 18.25 -5.98 20.90
N HIS A 69 18.37 -6.63 22.06
CA HIS A 69 17.22 -7.12 22.79
C HIS A 69 16.57 -6.07 23.70
N SER A 70 15.36 -6.39 24.17
CA SER A 70 14.37 -5.58 24.90
C SER A 70 13.56 -4.65 23.99
N SER A 71 12.22 -4.73 24.10
CA SER A 71 11.27 -4.02 23.24
C SER A 71 11.52 -2.52 23.11
N LEU A 72 11.39 -1.73 24.19
CA LEU A 72 11.54 -0.27 24.09
C LEU A 72 12.85 0.14 23.43
N PRO A 73 14.01 -0.37 23.86
CA PRO A 73 15.25 0.13 23.30
C PRO A 73 15.54 -0.46 21.90
N ALA A 74 14.93 -1.58 21.51
CA ALA A 74 14.89 -2.05 20.11
C ALA A 74 14.02 -1.13 19.24
N LEU A 75 12.80 -0.83 19.67
CA LEU A 75 11.86 0.06 18.99
C LEU A 75 12.36 1.51 18.87
N MET A 76 13.18 1.97 19.82
CA MET A 76 13.86 3.28 19.73
C MET A 76 14.72 3.41 18.46
N TRP A 77 15.25 2.32 17.90
CA TRP A 77 15.97 2.36 16.63
C TRP A 77 15.06 2.70 15.44
N LEU A 78 13.78 2.31 15.48
CA LEU A 78 12.80 2.63 14.43
C LEU A 78 12.42 4.11 14.40
N VAL A 79 12.59 4.84 15.51
CA VAL A 79 12.11 6.23 15.64
C VAL A 79 13.22 7.26 15.89
N ALA A 80 14.37 6.85 16.39
CA ALA A 80 15.52 7.72 16.65
C ALA A 80 16.85 7.18 16.11
N GLY A 81 16.88 5.97 15.53
CA GLY A 81 18.09 5.36 15.01
C GLY A 81 19.16 5.11 16.09
N ALA A 82 18.75 5.03 17.35
CA ALA A 82 19.60 4.78 18.51
C ALA A 82 18.75 4.29 19.70
N PRO A 83 19.31 3.55 20.67
CA PRO A 83 18.58 3.08 21.85
C PRO A 83 18.59 4.19 22.93
N VAL A 84 17.88 5.29 22.63
CA VAL A 84 17.88 6.54 23.42
C VAL A 84 17.40 6.29 24.85
N GLU A 85 16.28 5.60 24.99
CA GLU A 85 15.84 5.02 26.26
C GLU A 85 16.18 3.54 26.31
N ARG A 86 16.67 3.06 27.45
CA ARG A 86 17.09 1.66 27.67
C ARG A 86 16.27 0.93 28.72
N ASN A 87 15.45 1.65 29.48
CA ASN A 87 14.66 1.11 30.56
C ASN A 87 13.20 0.91 30.13
N ASN A 88 12.78 -0.35 29.98
CA ASN A 88 11.39 -0.73 29.66
C ASN A 88 10.36 -0.24 30.68
N ASP A 89 10.78 0.08 31.90
CA ASP A 89 9.90 0.60 32.96
C ASP A 89 10.06 2.11 33.15
N THR A 90 10.44 2.83 32.09
CA THR A 90 10.59 4.28 32.14
C THR A 90 9.26 5.01 32.09
N LYS A 91 9.19 6.11 32.83
CA LYS A 91 8.30 7.24 32.52
C LYS A 91 9.10 8.50 32.21
N SER A 92 10.42 8.35 32.04
CA SER A 92 11.29 9.46 31.68
C SER A 92 10.86 9.99 30.34
N CYS A 93 10.81 11.31 30.24
CA CYS A 93 10.51 11.97 28.99
C CYS A 93 11.46 13.15 28.73
N HIS A 94 12.70 12.98 29.17
CA HIS A 94 13.76 13.98 29.06
C HIS A 94 14.76 13.66 27.95
N HIS A 95 14.33 12.86 26.98
CA HIS A 95 15.14 12.51 25.82
C HIS A 95 15.05 13.63 24.78
N HIS A 96 16.17 14.31 24.56
CA HIS A 96 16.31 15.50 23.69
C HIS A 96 16.94 15.17 22.35
N GLU A 97 17.35 13.91 22.16
CA GLU A 97 17.86 13.36 20.93
C GLU A 97 16.89 13.56 19.77
N ASP A 98 17.43 13.51 18.56
CA ASP A 98 16.63 13.65 17.36
C ASP A 98 15.73 12.43 17.13
N ASN A 99 14.53 12.67 16.57
CA ASN A 99 13.52 11.64 16.39
C ASN A 99 12.61 11.93 15.18
N ILE A 100 11.92 10.89 14.71
CA ILE A 100 11.10 10.96 13.50
C ILE A 100 9.95 11.95 13.61
N VAL A 101 9.34 12.12 14.79
CA VAL A 101 8.23 13.08 14.99
C VAL A 101 8.72 14.50 14.74
N ARG A 102 9.89 14.84 15.26
CA ARG A 102 10.50 16.15 15.03
C ARG A 102 10.76 16.41 13.55
N GLU A 103 11.30 15.41 12.84
CA GLU A 103 11.64 15.55 11.42
C GLU A 103 10.41 15.64 10.52
N VAL A 104 9.36 14.84 10.77
CA VAL A 104 8.11 14.94 9.97
C VAL A 104 7.39 16.27 10.23
N LEU A 105 7.36 16.76 11.47
CA LEU A 105 6.77 18.06 11.79
C LEU A 105 7.53 19.23 11.13
N GLN A 106 8.87 19.18 11.10
CA GLN A 106 9.68 20.18 10.39
C GLN A 106 9.40 20.20 8.87
N GLN A 107 9.08 19.04 8.29
CA GLN A 107 8.69 18.92 6.89
C GLN A 107 7.23 19.33 6.62
N GLY A 108 6.47 19.68 7.66
CA GLY A 108 5.07 20.10 7.55
C GLY A 108 4.06 18.94 7.49
N TYR A 109 4.49 17.72 7.83
CA TYR A 109 3.65 16.54 7.88
C TYR A 109 2.95 16.36 9.23
N THR A 110 1.82 15.65 9.22
CA THR A 110 1.09 15.23 10.41
C THR A 110 1.53 13.84 10.87
N TRP A 111 1.30 13.53 12.15
CA TRP A 111 1.60 12.20 12.68
C TRP A 111 0.58 11.74 13.72
N ARG A 112 0.45 10.43 13.88
CA ARG A 112 -0.31 9.77 14.95
C ARG A 112 0.42 8.53 15.44
N ALA A 113 0.24 8.20 16.72
CA ALA A 113 0.51 6.88 17.25
C ALA A 113 -0.81 6.23 17.67
N TYR A 114 -1.22 5.14 17.02
CA TYR A 114 -2.44 4.40 17.33
C TYR A 114 -2.08 3.18 18.18
N GLN A 115 -2.56 3.17 19.41
CA GLN A 115 -2.13 2.20 20.42
C GLN A 115 -3.33 1.39 20.90
N GLU A 116 -3.33 0.08 20.68
CA GLU A 116 -4.43 -0.77 21.14
C GLU A 116 -4.51 -0.73 22.66
N ASN A 117 -5.75 -0.71 23.18
CA ASN A 117 -6.06 -0.64 24.61
C ASN A 117 -5.45 0.55 25.38
N MET A 118 -4.86 1.54 24.70
CA MET A 118 -4.42 2.75 25.39
C MET A 118 -5.64 3.47 25.99
N PRO A 119 -5.63 3.87 27.28
CA PRO A 119 -6.84 4.36 27.94
C PRO A 119 -7.40 5.68 27.39
N TYR A 120 -6.54 6.63 27.04
CA TYR A 120 -6.90 7.94 26.49
C TYR A 120 -5.69 8.55 25.76
N ALA A 121 -5.93 9.60 24.97
CA ALA A 121 -4.88 10.27 24.22
C ALA A 121 -3.84 10.91 25.15
N GLY A 122 -2.55 10.67 24.90
CA GLY A 122 -1.46 11.15 25.75
C GLY A 122 -1.33 10.43 27.10
N PHE A 123 -1.79 9.18 27.22
CA PHE A 123 -1.69 8.39 28.45
C PHE A 123 -0.26 8.32 29.00
N ASP A 124 -0.07 8.66 30.28
CA ASP A 124 1.24 8.81 30.93
C ASP A 124 1.63 7.62 31.84
N GLY A 125 0.77 6.61 31.94
CA GLY A 125 1.03 5.39 32.71
C GLY A 125 1.99 4.43 32.00
N LEU A 126 2.58 3.51 32.77
CA LEU A 126 3.37 2.39 32.21
C LEU A 126 2.45 1.33 31.58
N PHE A 127 1.29 1.13 32.22
CA PHE A 127 0.33 0.08 31.90
C PHE A 127 -1.08 0.65 31.98
N SER A 128 -1.99 0.18 31.11
CA SER A 128 -3.44 0.32 31.37
C SER A 128 -3.85 -0.50 32.60
N THR A 129 -5.03 -0.23 33.15
CA THR A 129 -5.51 -0.90 34.37
C THR A 129 -5.75 -2.40 34.19
N ASP A 130 -6.03 -2.84 32.97
CA ASP A 130 -6.21 -4.23 32.57
C ASP A 130 -4.92 -4.90 32.06
N TYR A 131 -3.79 -4.17 32.05
CA TYR A 131 -2.50 -4.62 31.52
C TYR A 131 -2.52 -4.99 30.02
N LEU A 132 -3.45 -4.41 29.25
CA LEU A 132 -3.55 -4.61 27.81
C LEU A 132 -2.90 -3.49 26.98
N TYR A 133 -2.29 -2.49 27.61
CA TYR A 133 -1.42 -1.50 26.95
C TYR A 133 -0.13 -1.38 27.71
N TYR A 134 1.01 -1.45 27.01
CA TYR A 134 2.36 -1.30 27.56
C TYR A 134 3.04 -0.07 26.95
N ARG A 135 3.42 0.91 27.78
CA ARG A 135 4.11 2.14 27.34
C ARG A 135 5.39 1.83 26.57
N ARG A 136 6.12 0.78 26.96
CA ARG A 136 7.36 0.35 26.32
C ARG A 136 7.21 -0.08 24.85
N HIS A 137 6.00 -0.32 24.35
CA HIS A 137 5.76 -0.61 22.93
C HIS A 137 5.40 0.65 22.13
N ASN A 138 5.31 1.82 22.79
CA ASN A 138 5.01 3.13 22.21
C ASN A 138 6.24 4.06 22.29
N PRO A 139 7.28 3.86 21.46
CA PRO A 139 8.56 4.54 21.64
C PRO A 139 8.50 6.06 21.41
N LEU A 140 7.46 6.56 20.73
CA LEU A 140 7.34 7.99 20.41
C LEU A 140 7.04 8.86 21.63
N ILE A 141 6.42 8.33 22.69
CA ILE A 141 5.94 9.13 23.84
C ILE A 141 7.05 9.52 24.85
N ASP A 142 8.26 9.01 24.67
CA ASP A 142 9.38 9.23 25.59
C ASP A 142 10.30 10.40 25.17
N PHE A 143 10.07 11.00 24.00
CA PHE A 143 10.82 12.19 23.58
C PHE A 143 10.27 13.47 24.24
N SER A 144 11.16 14.39 24.58
CA SER A 144 10.83 15.63 25.29
C SER A 144 9.81 16.53 24.57
N ASP A 145 9.74 16.46 23.25
CA ASP A 145 8.79 17.19 22.40
C ASP A 145 7.50 16.43 22.08
N VAL A 146 7.37 15.19 22.58
CA VAL A 146 6.17 14.34 22.47
C VAL A 146 5.62 13.94 23.85
N CYS A 147 6.35 14.23 24.92
CA CYS A 147 6.00 13.90 26.28
C CYS A 147 4.65 14.52 26.71
N PRO A 148 3.88 13.86 27.59
CA PRO A 148 2.76 14.46 28.29
C PRO A 148 3.02 15.90 28.80
N GLY A 149 2.24 16.86 28.31
CA GLY A 149 2.37 18.29 28.58
C GLY A 149 2.99 19.12 27.43
N SER A 150 3.49 18.49 26.37
CA SER A 150 4.05 19.16 25.18
C SER A 150 2.98 19.66 24.19
N GLY A 151 1.77 19.12 24.26
CA GLY A 151 0.72 19.20 23.25
C GLY A 151 0.81 18.11 22.17
N GLN A 152 2.00 17.59 21.88
CA GLN A 152 2.21 16.54 20.88
C GLN A 152 1.85 15.14 21.39
N GLU A 153 1.84 14.90 22.70
CA GLU A 153 1.39 13.65 23.32
C GLU A 153 -0.03 13.27 22.90
N MET A 154 -0.85 14.27 22.57
CA MET A 154 -2.25 14.08 22.16
C MET A 154 -2.37 13.43 20.79
N ASN A 155 -1.26 13.31 20.05
CA ASN A 155 -1.17 12.52 18.83
C ASN A 155 -0.95 11.03 19.09
N SER A 156 -0.55 10.65 20.30
CA SER A 156 -0.67 9.26 20.75
C SER A 156 -2.10 9.03 21.23
N VAL A 157 -2.83 8.18 20.52
CA VAL A 157 -4.26 7.95 20.70
C VAL A 157 -4.60 6.47 20.83
N PRO A 158 -5.70 6.12 21.51
CA PRO A 158 -6.25 4.77 21.47
C PRO A 158 -6.55 4.33 20.03
N PHE A 159 -6.28 3.07 19.70
CA PHE A 159 -6.40 2.52 18.34
C PHE A 159 -7.77 2.76 17.69
N TRP A 160 -8.87 2.74 18.46
CA TRP A 160 -10.22 2.99 17.94
C TRP A 160 -10.39 4.37 17.29
N GLN A 161 -9.53 5.35 17.59
CA GLN A 161 -9.56 6.67 16.94
C GLN A 161 -9.20 6.59 15.45
N MET A 162 -8.48 5.55 15.02
CA MET A 162 -8.14 5.36 13.60
C MET A 162 -9.39 5.32 12.71
N ALA A 163 -10.46 4.65 13.16
CA ALA A 163 -11.70 4.58 12.40
C ALA A 163 -12.38 5.96 12.24
N ALA A 164 -12.26 6.83 13.25
CA ALA A 164 -12.76 8.21 13.17
C ALA A 164 -11.91 9.04 12.20
N ASP A 165 -10.58 8.97 12.33
CA ASP A 165 -9.65 9.65 11.41
C ASP A 165 -9.86 9.20 9.94
N PHE A 166 -10.16 7.91 9.72
CA PHE A 166 -10.46 7.38 8.38
C PHE A 166 -11.79 7.90 7.83
N ALA A 167 -12.82 8.01 8.68
CA ALA A 167 -14.14 8.52 8.30
C ALA A 167 -14.10 10.02 7.96
N ASP A 168 -13.27 10.78 8.68
CA ASP A 168 -13.11 12.22 8.47
C ASP A 168 -12.09 12.56 7.37
N ASN A 169 -11.53 11.55 6.69
CA ASN A 169 -10.45 11.68 5.71
C ASN A 169 -9.24 12.48 6.24
N ASN A 170 -8.96 12.32 7.53
CA ASN A 170 -7.88 12.97 8.26
C ASN A 170 -6.80 11.95 8.59
N THR A 171 -6.33 11.21 7.58
CA THR A 171 -5.24 10.25 7.77
C THR A 171 -3.91 10.97 7.98
N PRO A 172 -3.07 10.48 8.92
CA PRO A 172 -1.77 11.09 9.16
C PRO A 172 -0.78 10.75 8.06
N ASN A 173 0.18 11.65 7.81
CA ASN A 173 1.32 11.36 6.94
C ASN A 173 2.23 10.28 7.54
N TYR A 174 2.46 10.30 8.86
CA TYR A 174 3.20 9.26 9.57
C TYR A 174 2.35 8.61 10.66
N ALA A 175 2.19 7.28 10.60
CA ALA A 175 1.47 6.54 11.64
C ALA A 175 2.37 5.50 12.29
N TYR A 176 2.28 5.38 13.61
CA TYR A 176 2.90 4.31 14.38
C TYR A 176 1.81 3.51 15.10
N ILE A 177 1.66 2.24 14.74
CA ILE A 177 0.54 1.41 15.15
C ILE A 177 1.08 0.24 15.97
N THR A 178 0.48 0.00 17.12
CA THR A 178 0.93 -1.03 18.05
C THR A 178 -0.29 -1.81 18.56
N PRO A 179 -0.40 -3.12 18.25
CA PRO A 179 -1.37 -4.01 18.87
C PRO A 179 -1.12 -4.13 20.38
N GLY A 180 -2.09 -4.66 21.12
CA GLY A 180 -1.96 -4.92 22.55
C GLY A 180 -1.04 -6.12 22.82
N PRO A 181 -0.56 -6.33 24.05
CA PRO A 181 0.40 -7.39 24.38
C PRO A 181 -0.16 -8.82 24.15
N ASP A 182 -1.48 -8.98 24.06
CA ASP A 182 -2.12 -10.26 23.73
C ASP A 182 -2.28 -10.46 22.21
N THR A 183 -2.16 -9.39 21.42
CA THR A 183 -2.39 -9.32 19.97
C THR A 183 -1.16 -8.86 19.19
N ASP A 184 -0.05 -8.53 19.84
CA ASP A 184 1.29 -8.30 19.24
C ASP A 184 2.21 -9.54 19.38
N ALA A 185 1.68 -10.61 19.97
CA ALA A 185 2.34 -11.85 20.35
C ALA A 185 3.42 -11.77 21.46
N HIS A 186 3.47 -10.68 22.25
CA HIS A 186 4.32 -10.55 23.43
C HIS A 186 3.89 -11.50 24.56
N ASN A 187 2.65 -11.35 25.05
CA ASN A 187 2.01 -12.26 26.01
C ASN A 187 1.09 -13.26 25.30
N GLY A 188 0.63 -12.88 24.10
CA GLY A 188 -0.29 -13.65 23.28
C GLY A 188 0.36 -14.77 22.50
N THR A 189 -0.25 -15.08 21.35
CA THR A 189 0.21 -16.15 20.46
C THR A 189 0.33 -15.62 19.03
N LEU A 190 1.21 -16.22 18.23
CA LEU A 190 1.33 -15.91 16.79
C LEU A 190 -0.03 -15.94 16.04
N PRO A 191 -0.95 -16.90 16.28
CA PRO A 191 -2.30 -16.84 15.72
C PRO A 191 -3.11 -15.58 16.10
N ALA A 192 -2.95 -15.07 17.33
CA ALA A 192 -3.69 -13.89 17.78
C ALA A 192 -3.16 -12.63 17.08
N ALA A 193 -1.84 -12.52 16.92
CA ALA A 193 -1.23 -11.48 16.10
C ALA A 193 -1.64 -11.55 14.63
N ASP A 194 -1.63 -12.75 14.03
CA ASP A 194 -2.08 -12.92 12.65
C ASP A 194 -3.55 -12.52 12.45
N GLN A 195 -4.43 -12.87 13.41
CA GLN A 195 -5.83 -12.47 13.39
C GLN A 195 -5.99 -10.96 13.52
N TRP A 196 -5.23 -10.32 14.42
CA TRP A 196 -5.26 -8.86 14.56
C TRP A 196 -4.84 -8.16 13.26
N LEU A 197 -3.77 -8.65 12.62
CA LEU A 197 -3.35 -8.15 11.31
C LEU A 197 -4.44 -8.37 10.25
N GLN A 198 -5.05 -9.56 10.22
CA GLN A 198 -6.13 -9.88 9.28
C GLN A 198 -7.35 -8.96 9.43
N ASP A 199 -7.68 -8.58 10.66
CA ASP A 199 -8.85 -7.74 10.94
C ASP A 199 -8.61 -6.26 10.63
N ASN A 200 -7.35 -5.78 10.72
CA ASN A 200 -7.05 -4.35 10.69
C ASN A 200 -6.30 -3.89 9.42
N VAL A 201 -5.33 -4.68 8.93
CA VAL A 201 -4.51 -4.31 7.77
C VAL A 201 -5.33 -4.10 6.49
N PRO A 202 -6.40 -4.87 6.18
CA PRO A 202 -7.20 -4.62 4.98
C PRO A 202 -7.82 -3.22 4.93
N ALA A 203 -8.27 -2.67 6.07
CA ALA A 203 -8.83 -1.33 6.13
C ALA A 203 -7.75 -0.25 5.91
N ILE A 204 -6.53 -0.49 6.37
CA ILE A 204 -5.35 0.36 6.08
C ILE A 204 -5.03 0.32 4.60
N LEU A 205 -4.91 -0.88 4.00
CA LEU A 205 -4.55 -1.03 2.58
C LEU A 205 -5.64 -0.52 1.62
N ALA A 206 -6.89 -0.40 2.09
CA ALA A 206 -7.99 0.20 1.36
C ALA A 206 -7.95 1.74 1.31
N ARG A 207 -7.05 2.39 2.07
CA ARG A 207 -6.92 3.86 2.02
C ARG A 207 -6.35 4.33 0.67
N PRO A 208 -6.69 5.53 0.21
CA PRO A 208 -6.21 6.06 -1.07
C PRO A 208 -4.68 6.02 -1.22
N GLU A 209 -3.96 6.31 -0.16
CA GLU A 209 -2.50 6.27 -0.11
C GLU A 209 -1.93 4.86 -0.35
N PHE A 210 -2.61 3.78 0.06
CA PHE A 210 -2.14 2.40 -0.13
C PHE A 210 -2.77 1.68 -1.33
N SER A 211 -3.78 2.29 -1.95
CA SER A 211 -4.43 1.79 -3.16
C SER A 211 -3.53 1.97 -4.40
N PRO A 212 -3.82 1.29 -5.53
CA PRO A 212 -3.06 1.48 -6.77
C PRO A 212 -2.98 2.94 -7.19
N GLY A 213 -1.77 3.44 -7.47
CA GLY A 213 -1.51 4.86 -7.77
C GLY A 213 -1.25 5.74 -6.54
N GLY A 214 -1.52 5.23 -5.33
CA GLY A 214 -1.13 5.87 -4.08
C GLY A 214 0.38 5.88 -3.86
N ASP A 215 0.82 6.62 -2.84
CA ASP A 215 2.23 6.79 -2.51
C ASP A 215 2.65 6.09 -1.21
N GLY A 216 1.71 5.43 -0.53
CA GLY A 216 1.83 4.85 0.80
C GLY A 216 2.86 3.74 0.91
N ILE A 217 3.54 3.69 2.07
CA ILE A 217 4.45 2.62 2.45
C ILE A 217 4.08 2.15 3.86
N LEU A 218 3.74 0.87 4.01
CA LEU A 218 3.43 0.27 5.30
C LEU A 218 4.54 -0.74 5.63
N PHE A 219 5.15 -0.59 6.80
CA PHE A 219 6.04 -1.60 7.35
C PHE A 219 5.31 -2.40 8.43
N ILE A 220 5.51 -3.72 8.41
CA ILE A 220 5.17 -4.59 9.54
C ILE A 220 6.49 -5.18 10.03
N VAL A 221 6.90 -4.81 11.23
CA VAL A 221 8.21 -5.12 11.81
C VAL A 221 8.02 -5.87 13.12
N TRP A 222 8.83 -6.89 13.37
CA TRP A 222 8.95 -7.49 14.70
C TRP A 222 10.15 -6.84 15.41
N ASP A 223 9.94 -6.37 16.63
CA ASP A 223 10.91 -5.55 17.38
C ASP A 223 12.26 -6.27 17.59
N GLU A 224 12.21 -7.53 17.99
CA GLU A 224 13.33 -8.41 18.30
C GLU A 224 12.96 -9.89 18.09
N GLY A 225 13.99 -10.72 17.94
CA GLY A 225 13.86 -12.17 17.84
C GLY A 225 13.65 -12.80 19.21
N ASN A 226 13.64 -14.13 19.26
CA ASN A 226 13.43 -14.86 20.50
C ASN A 226 14.50 -14.52 21.55
N LEU A 227 14.07 -13.88 22.65
CA LEU A 227 14.89 -13.36 23.76
C LEU A 227 15.91 -14.34 24.36
N TYR A 228 15.69 -15.64 24.20
CA TYR A 228 16.50 -16.67 24.86
C TYR A 228 17.39 -17.44 23.88
N THR A 229 17.05 -17.42 22.59
CA THR A 229 17.64 -18.35 21.63
C THR A 229 18.16 -17.68 20.36
N ASP A 230 17.88 -16.39 20.15
CA ASP A 230 18.30 -15.68 18.96
C ASP A 230 18.93 -14.30 19.24
N ASP A 231 20.26 -14.29 19.42
CA ASP A 231 21.06 -13.05 19.53
C ASP A 231 21.74 -12.65 18.20
N ARG A 232 21.28 -13.15 17.05
CA ARG A 232 21.96 -12.94 15.75
C ARG A 232 21.99 -11.46 15.38
N CYS A 233 23.16 -10.99 14.94
CA CYS A 233 23.34 -9.67 14.31
C CYS A 233 23.33 -9.73 12.78
N SER A 234 23.64 -10.90 12.22
CA SER A 234 23.64 -11.17 10.79
C SER A 234 23.72 -12.68 10.53
N ALA A 235 23.70 -13.08 9.26
CA ALA A 235 23.92 -14.47 8.86
C ALA A 235 25.26 -15.03 9.38
N THR A 236 26.28 -14.19 9.54
CA THR A 236 27.64 -14.59 9.94
C THR A 236 28.00 -14.23 11.38
N LYS A 237 27.34 -13.23 11.98
CA LYS A 237 27.54 -12.83 13.38
C LYS A 237 26.37 -13.32 14.23
N LYS A 238 26.59 -14.41 14.96
CA LYS A 238 25.53 -15.17 15.66
C LYS A 238 25.16 -14.65 17.06
N LYS A 239 25.83 -13.62 17.59
CA LYS A 239 25.60 -13.12 18.94
C LYS A 239 25.79 -11.61 19.05
N GLY A 240 25.11 -11.03 20.03
CA GLY A 240 25.31 -9.66 20.51
C GLY A 240 24.38 -8.61 19.93
N CYS A 241 23.27 -9.02 19.31
CA CYS A 241 22.19 -8.15 18.83
C CYS A 241 20.83 -8.78 19.21
N GLY A 242 19.73 -8.26 18.66
CA GLY A 242 18.37 -8.66 19.01
C GLY A 242 17.81 -9.83 18.22
N GLY A 243 18.60 -10.50 17.37
CA GLY A 243 18.13 -11.65 16.60
C GLY A 243 17.66 -11.30 15.19
N ARG A 244 17.35 -12.35 14.41
CA ARG A 244 16.81 -12.21 13.05
C ARG A 244 15.28 -12.17 13.14
N THR A 245 14.67 -11.11 12.65
CA THR A 245 13.22 -10.92 12.71
C THR A 245 12.59 -10.94 11.31
N ALA A 246 11.26 -11.08 11.24
CA ALA A 246 10.52 -10.89 10.00
C ALA A 246 10.21 -9.40 9.80
N THR A 247 10.25 -8.93 8.55
CA THR A 247 9.88 -7.54 8.22
C THR A 247 9.27 -7.49 6.84
N LEU A 248 8.06 -6.95 6.74
CA LEU A 248 7.36 -6.72 5.49
C LEU A 248 7.41 -5.25 5.09
N VAL A 249 7.45 -5.02 3.77
CA VAL A 249 7.22 -3.71 3.16
C VAL A 249 6.03 -3.86 2.23
N LEU A 250 4.97 -3.08 2.46
CA LEU A 250 3.72 -3.11 1.72
C LEU A 250 3.46 -1.75 1.09
N GLY A 251 2.75 -1.77 -0.04
CA GLY A 251 2.33 -0.55 -0.73
C GLY A 251 2.34 -0.71 -2.25
N PRO A 252 1.70 0.23 -2.97
CA PRO A 252 1.46 0.14 -4.41
C PRO A 252 2.75 0.20 -5.26
N ARG A 253 3.86 0.71 -4.70
CA ARG A 253 5.16 0.80 -5.38
C ARG A 253 6.17 -0.24 -4.92
N VAL A 254 5.77 -1.13 -4.01
CA VAL A 254 6.60 -2.28 -3.60
C VAL A 254 6.52 -3.36 -4.68
N LYS A 255 7.65 -3.99 -4.99
CA LYS A 255 7.71 -5.13 -5.91
C LYS A 255 6.87 -6.30 -5.35
N PRO A 256 5.83 -6.77 -6.07
CA PRO A 256 4.98 -7.84 -5.58
C PRO A 256 5.75 -9.15 -5.37
N GLY A 257 5.54 -9.79 -4.22
CA GLY A 257 6.20 -11.05 -3.84
C GLY A 257 7.73 -10.98 -3.74
N TYR A 258 8.31 -9.78 -3.63
CA TYR A 258 9.76 -9.61 -3.61
C TYR A 258 10.37 -10.03 -2.29
N GLN A 259 11.45 -10.79 -2.35
CA GLN A 259 12.18 -11.22 -1.16
C GLN A 259 13.61 -10.71 -1.24
N SER A 260 13.91 -9.72 -0.40
CA SER A 260 15.26 -9.15 -0.33
C SER A 260 16.20 -10.07 0.45
N THR A 261 17.40 -10.25 -0.07
CA THR A 261 18.52 -10.93 0.62
C THR A 261 19.54 -9.95 1.19
N VAL A 262 19.29 -8.65 1.11
CA VAL A 262 20.16 -7.61 1.70
C VAL A 262 20.01 -7.65 3.22
N THR A 263 21.12 -7.51 3.92
CA THR A 263 21.13 -7.44 5.39
C THR A 263 20.61 -6.07 5.84
N TYR A 264 19.53 -6.07 6.62
CA TYR A 264 18.90 -4.87 7.16
C TYR A 264 18.77 -4.93 8.68
N GLN A 265 18.61 -3.76 9.29
CA GLN A 265 18.31 -3.54 10.70
C GLN A 265 17.24 -2.44 10.83
N ASN A 266 16.78 -2.12 12.05
CA ASN A 266 15.75 -1.10 12.27
C ASN A 266 16.17 0.29 11.75
N ALA A 267 17.46 0.63 11.84
CA ALA A 267 17.98 1.87 11.26
C ALA A 267 17.78 1.98 9.75
N ASN A 268 17.77 0.86 9.01
CA ASN A 268 17.49 0.87 7.57
C ASN A 268 16.02 1.16 7.28
N VAL A 269 15.10 0.72 8.13
CA VAL A 269 13.67 1.10 8.04
C VAL A 269 13.54 2.60 8.21
N LEU A 270 14.10 3.16 9.29
CA LEU A 270 14.04 4.61 9.55
C LEU A 270 14.71 5.42 8.41
N SER A 271 15.85 4.96 7.88
CA SER A 271 16.48 5.57 6.69
C SER A 271 15.53 5.57 5.48
N THR A 272 14.79 4.48 5.28
CA THR A 272 13.77 4.38 4.22
C THR A 272 12.63 5.35 4.44
N VAL A 273 12.15 5.52 5.68
CA VAL A 273 11.13 6.52 6.03
C VAL A 273 11.63 7.93 5.69
N CYS A 274 12.84 8.29 6.14
CA CYS A 274 13.44 9.60 5.88
C CYS A 274 13.57 9.87 4.37
N ALA A 275 14.06 8.89 3.61
CA ALA A 275 14.24 8.99 2.16
C ALA A 275 12.90 9.11 1.41
N ALA A 276 11.91 8.30 1.78
CA ALA A 276 10.58 8.34 1.18
C ALA A 276 9.88 9.67 1.47
N MET A 277 9.89 10.12 2.73
CA MET A 277 9.22 11.35 3.17
C MET A 277 9.99 12.63 2.86
N GLY A 278 11.29 12.53 2.60
CA GLY A 278 12.15 13.63 2.12
C GLY A 278 12.52 14.59 3.20
N LEU A 279 12.77 13.99 4.36
CA LEU A 279 13.17 14.71 5.54
C LEU A 279 14.58 15.26 5.32
N ALA A 280 14.80 16.49 5.76
CA ALA A 280 16.08 17.16 5.60
C ALA A 280 17.19 16.46 6.40
N HIS A 281 16.83 15.87 7.55
CA HIS A 281 17.71 15.04 8.35
C HIS A 281 17.07 13.68 8.63
N CYS A 282 17.91 12.73 9.04
CA CYS A 282 17.43 11.45 9.53
C CYS A 282 18.06 11.17 10.90
N PRO A 283 17.29 10.70 11.90
CA PRO A 283 17.81 10.53 13.25
C PRO A 283 18.90 9.46 13.40
N GLY A 284 19.80 9.66 14.36
CA GLY A 284 20.74 8.65 14.85
C GLY A 284 21.57 7.99 13.75
N ALA A 285 21.67 6.65 13.80
CA ALA A 285 22.40 5.86 12.80
C ALA A 285 21.67 5.77 11.45
N ALA A 286 20.39 6.10 11.39
CA ALA A 286 19.62 6.00 10.15
C ALA A 286 20.12 6.95 9.06
N LYS A 287 20.74 8.08 9.44
CA LYS A 287 21.38 9.01 8.48
C LYS A 287 22.51 8.38 7.66
N ASP A 288 23.16 7.34 8.19
CA ASP A 288 24.31 6.67 7.58
C ASP A 288 23.92 5.27 7.05
N ALA A 289 22.69 4.82 7.29
CA ALA A 289 22.19 3.53 6.86
C ALA A 289 21.64 3.60 5.43
N ASP A 290 21.97 2.60 4.60
CA ASP A 290 21.36 2.50 3.28
C ASP A 290 19.85 2.22 3.41
N PRO A 291 18.98 2.97 2.71
CA PRO A 291 17.56 2.67 2.73
C PRO A 291 17.27 1.36 2.00
N MET A 292 16.12 0.74 2.33
CA MET A 292 15.58 -0.50 1.75
C MET A 292 15.06 -0.28 0.32
N SER A 293 15.83 0.40 -0.52
CA SER A 293 15.49 0.83 -1.87
C SER A 293 15.22 -0.34 -2.82
N ASP A 294 15.82 -1.50 -2.57
CA ASP A 294 15.67 -2.70 -3.39
C ASP A 294 14.24 -3.24 -3.42
N PHE A 295 13.41 -2.92 -2.42
CA PHE A 295 11.98 -3.27 -2.36
C PHE A 295 11.10 -2.59 -3.40
N PHE A 296 11.51 -1.42 -3.90
CA PHE A 296 10.64 -0.59 -4.74
C PHE A 296 10.97 -0.78 -6.20
N THR A 297 9.99 -0.74 -7.10
CA THR A 297 10.31 -0.73 -8.53
C THR A 297 11.16 0.50 -8.87
N THR A 298 12.14 0.37 -9.78
CA THR A 298 12.94 1.51 -10.27
C THR A 298 12.06 2.40 -11.14
N GLY A 299 11.14 3.15 -10.53
CA GLY A 299 10.67 4.41 -11.08
C GLY A 299 11.59 5.48 -10.50
N SER A 300 12.48 6.05 -11.31
CA SER A 300 13.29 7.20 -10.90
C SER A 300 12.36 8.27 -10.32
N GLY A 301 12.40 8.45 -9.00
CA GLY A 301 11.49 9.31 -8.27
C GLY A 301 12.26 10.29 -7.38
N SER A 302 12.90 11.29 -7.99
CA SER A 302 13.00 12.62 -7.39
C SER A 302 11.92 13.47 -8.05
N GLY A 303 11.12 14.17 -7.24
CA GLY A 303 9.91 14.89 -7.66
C GLY A 303 9.93 15.48 -9.07
N ASP A 304 9.22 14.78 -9.95
CA ASP A 304 8.54 15.29 -11.13
C ASP A 304 7.40 14.29 -11.37
N ALA A 305 6.26 14.74 -11.88
CA ALA A 305 5.18 13.84 -12.29
C ALA A 305 5.79 12.75 -13.19
N SER A 306 5.84 11.50 -12.72
CA SER A 306 6.58 10.49 -13.46
C SER A 306 5.84 10.19 -14.74
N ASN A 307 6.45 10.57 -15.86
CA ASN A 307 6.01 10.22 -17.19
C ASN A 307 5.79 8.71 -17.27
N SER A 308 4.53 8.28 -17.33
CA SER A 308 4.14 6.90 -17.15
C SER A 308 2.73 6.64 -17.64
N VAL A 309 2.51 5.41 -18.09
CA VAL A 309 1.18 4.86 -18.32
C VAL A 309 0.91 3.86 -17.20
N VAL A 310 -0.23 3.99 -16.53
CA VAL A 310 -0.69 3.06 -15.50
C VAL A 310 -2.05 2.52 -15.91
N ILE A 311 -2.22 1.21 -15.88
CA ILE A 311 -3.52 0.54 -16.02
C ILE A 311 -3.96 0.13 -14.61
N SER A 312 -4.99 0.79 -14.09
CA SER A 312 -5.55 0.53 -12.75
C SER A 312 -6.66 -0.51 -12.77
N SER A 313 -7.29 -0.74 -13.92
CA SER A 313 -8.21 -1.86 -14.16
C SER A 313 -8.18 -2.24 -15.63
N PRO A 314 -8.18 -3.53 -16.00
CA PRO A 314 -8.13 -4.67 -15.10
C PRO A 314 -6.72 -4.93 -14.56
N GLY A 315 -6.64 -5.58 -13.39
CA GLY A 315 -5.36 -6.00 -12.80
C GLY A 315 -4.70 -7.14 -13.58
N ASN A 316 -3.38 -7.23 -13.50
CA ASN A 316 -2.64 -8.33 -14.13
C ASN A 316 -2.99 -9.68 -13.45
N GLY A 317 -3.32 -10.69 -14.26
CA GLY A 317 -3.85 -11.98 -13.83
C GLY A 317 -5.34 -11.99 -13.49
N ALA A 318 -6.06 -10.87 -13.65
CA ALA A 318 -7.48 -10.80 -13.31
C ALA A 318 -8.32 -11.80 -14.12
N THR A 319 -9.43 -12.25 -13.53
CA THR A 319 -10.49 -12.95 -14.25
C THR A 319 -11.74 -12.09 -14.20
N ILE A 320 -12.27 -11.75 -15.38
CA ILE A 320 -13.39 -10.83 -15.57
C ILE A 320 -14.50 -11.61 -16.25
N ASP A 321 -15.71 -11.54 -15.72
CA ASP A 321 -16.89 -12.07 -16.40
C ASP A 321 -17.43 -10.97 -17.32
N GLY A 322 -17.68 -11.26 -18.60
CA GLY A 322 -18.31 -10.29 -19.50
C GLY A 322 -17.42 -9.08 -19.89
N SER A 323 -17.97 -7.87 -19.74
CA SER A 323 -17.35 -6.63 -20.24
C SER A 323 -16.20 -6.13 -19.36
N VAL A 324 -15.17 -5.56 -19.97
CA VAL A 324 -13.94 -5.12 -19.32
C VAL A 324 -13.90 -3.60 -19.17
N ARG A 325 -13.88 -3.07 -17.95
CA ARG A 325 -13.56 -1.65 -17.70
C ARG A 325 -12.06 -1.44 -17.67
N LEU A 326 -11.57 -0.73 -18.68
CA LEU A 326 -10.21 -0.22 -18.72
C LEU A 326 -10.17 1.14 -18.03
N LEU A 327 -9.52 1.16 -16.88
CA LEU A 327 -9.06 2.39 -16.23
C LEU A 327 -7.57 2.51 -16.45
N ALA A 328 -7.14 3.59 -17.09
CA ALA A 328 -5.74 3.87 -17.26
C ALA A 328 -5.47 5.38 -17.25
N THR A 329 -4.27 5.76 -16.83
CA THR A 329 -3.82 7.14 -16.83
C THR A 329 -2.43 7.21 -17.44
N ALA A 330 -2.25 8.08 -18.43
CA ALA A 330 -0.96 8.55 -18.87
C ALA A 330 -0.68 9.88 -18.15
N SER A 331 0.36 9.90 -17.32
CA SER A 331 0.89 11.11 -16.72
C SER A 331 2.14 11.48 -17.49
N GLU A 332 2.30 12.73 -17.93
CA GLU A 332 3.52 13.22 -18.58
C GLU A 332 3.84 14.64 -18.09
N SER A 333 5.13 14.99 -18.09
CA SER A 333 5.68 16.32 -17.81
C SER A 333 5.46 17.30 -18.97
N GLU A 334 5.20 16.78 -20.16
CA GLU A 334 4.88 17.51 -21.39
C GLU A 334 3.43 17.21 -21.82
N THR A 335 2.86 18.00 -22.73
CA THR A 335 1.50 17.73 -23.22
C THR A 335 1.42 16.40 -23.96
N VAL A 336 0.70 15.43 -23.39
CA VAL A 336 0.34 14.15 -24.04
C VAL A 336 -0.37 14.43 -25.35
N SER A 337 0.22 13.95 -26.45
CA SER A 337 -0.34 14.11 -27.80
C SER A 337 -1.51 13.15 -28.04
N GLN A 338 -1.37 11.88 -27.65
CA GLN A 338 -2.42 10.86 -27.71
C GLN A 338 -2.00 9.60 -26.95
N THR A 339 -2.96 8.88 -26.37
CA THR A 339 -2.77 7.50 -25.90
C THR A 339 -3.52 6.52 -26.80
N GLN A 340 -3.07 5.27 -26.87
CA GLN A 340 -3.73 4.20 -27.64
C GLN A 340 -3.93 2.97 -26.79
N VAL A 341 -5.09 2.34 -26.96
CA VAL A 341 -5.38 1.04 -26.34
C VAL A 341 -5.33 -0.04 -27.40
N TRP A 342 -4.64 -1.12 -27.09
CA TRP A 342 -4.48 -2.30 -27.92
C TRP A 342 -4.83 -3.54 -27.10
N ASP A 343 -5.44 -4.54 -27.72
CA ASP A 343 -5.66 -5.85 -27.11
C ASP A 343 -5.24 -6.95 -28.08
N ASN A 344 -4.38 -7.86 -27.61
CA ASN A 344 -3.84 -8.97 -28.40
C ASN A 344 -3.27 -8.53 -29.77
N GLY A 345 -2.68 -7.33 -29.83
CA GLY A 345 -2.12 -6.74 -31.05
C GLY A 345 -3.12 -6.05 -31.97
N VAL A 346 -4.40 -5.96 -31.60
CA VAL A 346 -5.44 -5.21 -32.31
C VAL A 346 -5.71 -3.88 -31.61
N LYS A 347 -5.68 -2.77 -32.36
CA LYS A 347 -5.97 -1.45 -31.80
C LYS A 347 -7.46 -1.32 -31.49
N LEU A 348 -7.79 -0.97 -30.25
CA LEU A 348 -9.15 -0.76 -29.79
C LEU A 348 -9.58 0.71 -29.84
N GLY A 349 -8.68 1.66 -29.58
CA GLY A 349 -9.03 3.07 -29.55
C GLY A 349 -7.86 4.05 -29.38
N VAL A 350 -8.18 5.35 -29.44
CA VAL A 350 -7.28 6.49 -29.18
C VAL A 350 -7.94 7.39 -28.15
N TYR A 351 -7.18 7.84 -27.16
CA TYR A 351 -7.68 8.59 -26.00
C TYR A 351 -6.74 9.73 -25.61
N GLY A 352 -7.15 10.51 -24.60
CA GLY A 352 -6.32 11.51 -23.93
C GLY A 352 -5.52 10.91 -22.77
N THR A 353 -5.20 11.73 -21.77
CA THR A 353 -4.41 11.30 -20.60
C THR A 353 -5.16 10.34 -19.67
N ASN A 354 -6.47 10.52 -19.52
CA ASN A 354 -7.30 9.65 -18.71
C ASN A 354 -8.15 8.76 -19.62
N ILE A 355 -8.12 7.46 -19.34
CA ILE A 355 -8.89 6.44 -20.03
C ILE A 355 -9.83 5.81 -19.01
N ASP A 356 -11.12 5.98 -19.23
CA ASP A 356 -12.18 5.21 -18.59
C ASP A 356 -13.12 4.75 -19.70
N THR A 357 -12.98 3.48 -20.09
CA THR A 357 -13.71 2.93 -21.23
C THR A 357 -14.01 1.46 -20.98
N ILE A 358 -15.07 0.96 -21.61
CA ILE A 358 -15.46 -0.44 -21.49
C ILE A 358 -15.36 -1.14 -22.84
N TYR A 359 -14.80 -2.34 -22.83
CA TYR A 359 -14.67 -3.19 -24.01
C TYR A 359 -15.44 -4.50 -23.83
N ASN A 360 -16.22 -4.85 -24.85
CA ASN A 360 -16.88 -6.15 -24.96
C ASN A 360 -15.94 -7.12 -25.67
N LEU A 361 -14.95 -7.62 -24.93
CA LEU A 361 -13.98 -8.57 -25.44
C LEU A 361 -14.56 -9.99 -25.42
N ALA A 362 -14.16 -10.82 -26.39
CA ALA A 362 -14.63 -12.20 -26.46
C ALA A 362 -14.09 -13.02 -25.26
N PRO A 363 -14.74 -14.11 -24.83
CA PRO A 363 -14.18 -14.98 -23.80
C PRO A 363 -12.83 -15.58 -24.22
N GLY A 364 -11.84 -15.54 -23.34
CA GLY A 364 -10.48 -16.02 -23.60
C GLY A 364 -9.42 -15.32 -22.78
N GLN A 365 -8.14 -15.57 -23.09
CA GLN A 365 -7.04 -14.78 -22.56
C GLN A 365 -6.84 -13.50 -23.37
N HIS A 366 -6.62 -12.41 -22.66
CA HIS A 366 -6.42 -11.07 -23.19
C HIS A 366 -5.11 -10.47 -22.67
N SER A 367 -4.49 -9.67 -23.51
CA SER A 367 -3.31 -8.86 -23.19
C SER A 367 -3.58 -7.47 -23.71
N THR A 368 -4.00 -6.58 -22.82
CA THR A 368 -4.29 -5.19 -23.15
C THR A 368 -3.07 -4.32 -22.86
N THR A 369 -2.66 -3.56 -23.86
CA THR A 369 -1.55 -2.60 -23.79
C THR A 369 -2.07 -1.19 -24.00
N VAL A 370 -1.71 -0.28 -23.11
CA VAL A 370 -1.91 1.16 -23.29
C VAL A 370 -0.57 1.78 -23.65
N LEU A 371 -0.53 2.50 -24.76
CA LEU A 371 0.64 3.23 -25.27
C LEU A 371 0.40 4.72 -25.08
N ASP A 372 1.37 5.44 -24.55
CA ASP A 372 1.47 6.89 -24.67
C ASP A 372 2.43 7.25 -25.81
N LEU A 373 2.02 8.16 -26.68
CA LEU A 373 2.72 8.47 -27.92
C LEU A 373 3.00 9.97 -28.04
N ASP A 374 4.20 10.28 -28.54
CA ASP A 374 4.56 11.64 -28.94
C ASP A 374 3.84 12.07 -30.24
N ALA A 375 4.03 13.34 -30.61
CA ALA A 375 3.42 13.92 -31.80
C ALA A 375 3.92 13.28 -33.13
N SER A 376 5.02 12.53 -33.10
CA SER A 376 5.54 11.76 -34.24
C SER A 376 4.96 10.34 -34.33
N GLY A 377 4.23 9.90 -33.29
CA GLY A 377 3.70 8.54 -33.18
C GLY A 377 4.71 7.54 -32.58
N SER A 378 5.77 8.01 -31.93
CA SER A 378 6.72 7.17 -31.21
C SER A 378 6.21 6.90 -29.80
N VAL A 379 6.40 5.67 -29.29
CA VAL A 379 6.01 5.30 -27.92
C VAL A 379 6.94 5.98 -26.92
N LEU A 380 6.36 6.81 -26.06
CA LEU A 380 7.03 7.41 -24.91
C LEU A 380 7.01 6.43 -23.75
N HIS A 381 5.81 5.97 -23.38
CA HIS A 381 5.56 5.07 -22.27
C HIS A 381 4.49 4.04 -22.62
N GLN A 382 4.50 2.90 -21.93
CA GLN A 382 3.47 1.88 -22.11
C GLN A 382 3.26 1.05 -20.85
N ALA A 383 2.06 0.53 -20.69
CA ALA A 383 1.74 -0.51 -19.71
C ALA A 383 0.94 -1.62 -20.38
N SER A 384 1.13 -2.85 -19.88
CA SER A 384 0.38 -4.02 -20.35
C SER A 384 -0.14 -4.82 -19.17
N VAL A 385 -1.35 -5.34 -19.30
CA VAL A 385 -1.96 -6.28 -18.35
C VAL A 385 -2.47 -7.50 -19.10
N ALA A 386 -2.18 -8.68 -18.56
CA ALA A 386 -2.75 -9.93 -19.04
C ALA A 386 -3.89 -10.35 -18.11
N TYR A 387 -5.04 -10.76 -18.66
CA TYR A 387 -6.20 -11.18 -17.87
C TYR A 387 -7.05 -12.18 -18.66
N THR A 388 -8.00 -12.83 -17.99
CA THR A 388 -8.93 -13.78 -18.61
C THR A 388 -10.33 -13.19 -18.61
N VAL A 389 -10.97 -13.15 -19.78
CA VAL A 389 -12.40 -12.85 -19.91
C VAL A 389 -13.15 -14.18 -19.96
N ARG A 390 -14.09 -14.39 -19.05
CA ARG A 390 -14.99 -15.54 -19.07
C ARG A 390 -16.31 -15.15 -19.72
N ALA A 391 -16.95 -16.13 -20.34
CA ALA A 391 -18.32 -15.97 -20.80
C ALA A 391 -19.20 -15.68 -19.58
N GLN A 392 -20.00 -14.63 -19.68
CA GLN A 392 -20.95 -14.27 -18.63
C GLN A 392 -22.02 -15.37 -18.53
N ALA A 393 -22.30 -15.82 -17.32
CA ALA A 393 -23.45 -16.67 -17.03
C ALA A 393 -24.73 -15.81 -17.00
N ASP A 394 -25.91 -16.44 -17.10
CA ASP A 394 -27.19 -15.72 -17.01
C ASP A 394 -27.23 -14.80 -15.76
N GLY A 395 -27.51 -13.50 -15.97
CA GLY A 395 -27.53 -12.45 -14.95
C GLY A 395 -27.10 -11.06 -15.41
N VAL A 396 -27.27 -10.08 -14.52
CA VAL A 396 -26.89 -8.67 -14.71
C VAL A 396 -25.54 -8.37 -14.05
N GLN A 397 -24.62 -7.80 -14.81
CA GLN A 397 -23.36 -7.28 -14.33
C GLN A 397 -23.39 -5.75 -14.31
N VAL A 398 -22.94 -5.15 -13.20
CA VAL A 398 -22.61 -3.73 -13.12
C VAL A 398 -21.09 -3.61 -13.17
N VAL A 399 -20.61 -2.95 -14.21
CA VAL A 399 -19.18 -2.79 -14.53
C VAL A 399 -18.65 -1.46 -13.97
N SER A 400 -19.53 -0.46 -13.84
CA SER A 400 -19.25 0.80 -13.17
C SER A 400 -20.53 1.33 -12.52
N PRO A 401 -20.47 1.92 -11.32
CA PRO A 401 -19.34 1.88 -10.38
C PRO A 401 -18.99 0.46 -9.92
N ALA A 402 -17.76 0.25 -9.44
CA ALA A 402 -17.33 -0.97 -8.78
C ALA A 402 -17.80 -1.01 -7.31
N PRO A 403 -17.97 -2.21 -6.71
CA PRO A 403 -18.36 -2.32 -5.30
C PRO A 403 -17.37 -1.61 -4.37
N GLY A 404 -17.86 -0.64 -3.60
CA GLY A 404 -17.08 0.21 -2.71
C GLY A 404 -16.34 1.36 -3.41
N GLU A 405 -16.52 1.57 -4.72
CA GLU A 405 -15.88 2.68 -5.44
C GLU A 405 -16.31 4.03 -4.84
N THR A 406 -15.36 4.95 -4.77
CA THR A 406 -15.62 6.35 -4.40
C THR A 406 -15.45 7.20 -5.64
N VAL A 407 -16.55 7.77 -6.12
CA VAL A 407 -16.59 8.61 -7.32
C VAL A 407 -16.41 10.06 -6.91
N ASN A 408 -15.23 10.62 -7.22
CA ASN A 408 -14.85 12.00 -6.86
C ASN A 408 -15.42 13.07 -7.80
N MET A 409 -16.58 12.79 -8.40
CA MET A 409 -17.28 13.70 -9.31
C MET A 409 -18.78 13.62 -9.05
N ALA A 410 -19.46 14.76 -9.19
CA ALA A 410 -20.92 14.82 -9.11
C ALA A 410 -21.64 14.03 -10.22
N THR A 411 -20.93 13.57 -11.25
CA THR A 411 -21.44 12.72 -12.33
C THR A 411 -20.86 11.31 -12.24
N VAL A 412 -21.74 10.33 -12.05
CA VAL A 412 -21.41 8.91 -11.93
C VAL A 412 -21.64 8.21 -13.26
N HIS A 413 -20.63 7.47 -13.73
CA HIS A 413 -20.75 6.64 -14.92
C HIS A 413 -21.28 5.27 -14.54
N VAL A 414 -22.53 4.98 -14.92
CA VAL A 414 -23.15 3.67 -14.70
C VAL A 414 -23.08 2.86 -15.98
N VAL A 415 -22.40 1.71 -15.90
CA VAL A 415 -22.33 0.75 -17.00
C VAL A 415 -22.68 -0.63 -16.50
N GLY A 416 -23.53 -1.32 -17.25
CA GLY A 416 -23.92 -2.69 -16.94
C GLY A 416 -24.42 -3.43 -18.17
N HIS A 417 -24.35 -4.76 -18.09
CA HIS A 417 -24.76 -5.67 -19.15
C HIS A 417 -25.52 -6.85 -18.58
N ALA A 418 -26.66 -7.18 -19.18
CA ALA A 418 -27.45 -8.37 -18.87
C ALA A 418 -27.17 -9.47 -19.90
N SER A 419 -26.70 -10.62 -19.44
CA SER A 419 -26.63 -11.82 -20.27
C SER A 419 -27.75 -12.75 -19.85
N GLU A 420 -28.60 -13.19 -20.78
CA GLU A 420 -29.72 -14.06 -20.44
C GLU A 420 -29.93 -15.12 -21.52
N SER A 421 -30.39 -16.30 -21.12
CA SER A 421 -30.87 -17.33 -22.05
C SER A 421 -32.18 -16.96 -22.74
N GLN A 422 -32.88 -15.92 -22.26
CA GLN A 422 -34.09 -15.34 -22.85
C GLN A 422 -33.84 -13.91 -23.35
N PRO A 423 -34.62 -13.39 -24.31
CA PRO A 423 -34.42 -12.02 -24.80
C PRO A 423 -34.65 -10.95 -23.72
N VAL A 424 -33.62 -10.18 -23.41
CA VAL A 424 -33.72 -8.97 -22.58
C VAL A 424 -34.39 -7.86 -23.39
N THR A 425 -35.52 -7.36 -22.91
CA THR A 425 -36.28 -6.31 -23.59
C THR A 425 -35.74 -4.93 -23.22
N GLN A 426 -35.38 -4.74 -21.95
CA GLN A 426 -34.76 -3.52 -21.46
C GLN A 426 -33.99 -3.77 -20.15
N VAL A 427 -33.10 -2.84 -19.82
CA VAL A 427 -32.50 -2.70 -18.50
C VAL A 427 -32.96 -1.40 -17.83
N GLN A 428 -33.02 -1.40 -16.51
CA GLN A 428 -33.30 -0.21 -15.71
C GLN A 428 -32.17 0.08 -14.73
N VAL A 429 -31.92 1.36 -14.50
CA VAL A 429 -30.96 1.83 -13.49
C VAL A 429 -31.72 2.55 -12.39
N TRP A 430 -31.39 2.19 -11.16
CA TRP A 430 -31.90 2.80 -9.94
C TRP A 430 -30.75 3.18 -9.03
N ASP A 431 -30.96 4.19 -8.20
CA ASP A 431 -30.04 4.61 -7.14
C ASP A 431 -30.82 4.79 -5.84
N ASN A 432 -30.42 4.08 -4.79
CA ASN A 432 -31.07 4.11 -3.48
C ASN A 432 -32.61 3.94 -3.55
N GLY A 433 -33.09 3.10 -4.47
CA GLY A 433 -34.52 2.85 -4.69
C GLY A 433 -35.24 3.88 -5.56
N VAL A 434 -34.54 4.87 -6.13
CA VAL A 434 -35.08 5.85 -7.08
C VAL A 434 -34.66 5.49 -8.50
N LYS A 435 -35.62 5.38 -9.42
CA LYS A 435 -35.32 5.07 -10.83
C LYS A 435 -34.64 6.25 -11.50
N LEU A 436 -33.44 6.02 -12.03
CA LEU A 436 -32.68 7.01 -12.79
C LEU A 436 -32.98 6.95 -14.29
N GLY A 437 -33.18 5.74 -14.84
CA GLY A 437 -33.45 5.59 -16.27
C GLY A 437 -33.82 4.16 -16.69
N TRP A 438 -34.10 4.01 -17.98
CA TRP A 438 -34.30 2.71 -18.62
C TRP A 438 -33.77 2.75 -20.05
N TYR A 439 -33.32 1.59 -20.54
CA TYR A 439 -32.62 1.46 -21.82
C TYR A 439 -33.09 0.19 -22.53
N ALA A 440 -33.42 0.30 -23.81
CA ALA A 440 -33.81 -0.85 -24.61
C ALA A 440 -32.63 -1.82 -24.81
N GLY A 441 -32.91 -3.12 -24.77
CA GLY A 441 -31.89 -4.17 -24.86
C GLY A 441 -31.21 -4.47 -23.53
N ALA A 442 -30.02 -5.07 -23.62
CA ALA A 442 -29.30 -5.65 -22.49
C ALA A 442 -28.24 -4.73 -21.86
N ASP A 443 -27.98 -3.57 -22.46
CA ASP A 443 -26.85 -2.71 -22.12
C ASP A 443 -27.32 -1.39 -21.52
N VAL A 444 -26.59 -0.90 -20.52
CA VAL A 444 -26.62 0.49 -20.09
C VAL A 444 -25.20 1.05 -20.06
N ASN A 445 -25.03 2.27 -20.57
CA ASN A 445 -23.79 3.02 -20.51
C ASN A 445 -24.15 4.52 -20.46
N GLN A 446 -24.30 5.07 -19.25
CA GLN A 446 -24.86 6.41 -19.04
C GLN A 446 -24.26 7.13 -17.85
N TYR A 447 -24.33 8.46 -17.88
CA TYR A 447 -23.88 9.32 -16.79
C TYR A 447 -25.07 9.89 -16.04
N TYR A 448 -24.98 9.89 -14.72
CA TYR A 448 -26.01 10.41 -13.82
C TYR A 448 -25.41 11.42 -12.84
N SER A 449 -26.05 12.58 -12.70
CA SER A 449 -25.67 13.53 -11.66
C SER A 449 -26.31 13.12 -10.33
N LEU A 450 -25.47 12.83 -9.33
CA LEU A 450 -25.90 12.36 -8.02
C LEU A 450 -25.29 13.25 -6.93
N SER A 451 -26.02 13.43 -5.83
CA SER A 451 -25.56 14.20 -4.68
C SER A 451 -24.42 13.46 -3.96
N PRO A 452 -23.50 14.16 -3.28
CA PRO A 452 -22.52 13.49 -2.42
C PRO A 452 -23.19 12.63 -1.35
N GLY A 453 -22.60 11.48 -1.04
CA GLY A 453 -23.10 10.53 -0.04
C GLY A 453 -22.89 9.06 -0.40
N SER A 454 -23.52 8.18 0.37
CA SER A 454 -23.53 6.74 0.09
C SER A 454 -24.66 6.38 -0.87
N HIS A 455 -24.33 5.54 -1.84
CA HIS A 455 -25.22 5.14 -2.92
C HIS A 455 -25.22 3.62 -3.09
N VAL A 456 -26.35 3.11 -3.58
CA VAL A 456 -26.46 1.75 -4.09
C VAL A 456 -27.10 1.85 -5.47
N VAL A 457 -26.31 1.58 -6.50
CA VAL A 457 -26.85 1.47 -7.85
C VAL A 457 -27.43 0.07 -8.02
N THR A 458 -28.66 0.00 -8.51
CA THR A 458 -29.28 -1.26 -8.93
C THR A 458 -29.45 -1.23 -10.43
N VAL A 459 -28.86 -2.19 -11.13
CA VAL A 459 -29.18 -2.47 -12.53
C VAL A 459 -29.98 -3.76 -12.56
N LEU A 460 -31.14 -3.72 -13.22
CA LEU A 460 -32.01 -4.88 -13.39
C LEU A 460 -32.43 -5.00 -14.85
N ASP A 461 -32.70 -6.22 -15.27
CA ASP A 461 -33.16 -6.53 -16.62
C ASP A 461 -34.60 -7.06 -16.60
N LEU A 462 -35.29 -6.84 -17.72
CA LEU A 462 -36.72 -7.10 -17.83
C LEU A 462 -37.05 -7.91 -19.07
N ASP A 463 -37.94 -8.88 -18.89
CA ASP A 463 -38.54 -9.64 -19.99
C ASP A 463 -39.58 -8.80 -20.76
N SER A 464 -40.15 -9.40 -21.81
CA SER A 464 -41.17 -8.76 -22.65
C SER A 464 -42.49 -8.43 -21.92
N ASN A 465 -42.71 -8.98 -20.73
CA ASN A 465 -43.86 -8.71 -19.86
C ASN A 465 -43.53 -7.74 -18.72
N TYR A 466 -42.33 -7.14 -18.72
CA TYR A 466 -41.83 -6.25 -17.67
C TYR A 466 -41.64 -6.93 -16.31
N ASN A 467 -41.41 -8.24 -16.29
CA ASN A 467 -40.96 -8.93 -15.08
C ASN A 467 -39.44 -8.84 -14.97
N ILE A 468 -38.94 -8.67 -13.74
CA ILE A 468 -37.50 -8.70 -13.44
C ILE A 468 -37.00 -10.12 -13.65
N ILE A 469 -35.96 -10.29 -14.47
CA ILE A 469 -35.29 -11.57 -14.67
C ILE A 469 -34.19 -11.69 -13.60
N HIS A 470 -33.23 -10.77 -13.62
CA HIS A 470 -32.15 -10.63 -12.66
C HIS A 470 -31.91 -9.15 -12.29
N LEU A 471 -31.13 -8.96 -11.22
CA LEU A 471 -30.66 -7.65 -10.82
C LEU A 471 -29.31 -7.77 -10.13
N SER A 472 -28.58 -6.65 -10.14
CA SER A 472 -27.33 -6.50 -9.41
C SER A 472 -27.32 -5.18 -8.67
N ASN A 473 -26.87 -5.22 -7.42
CA ASN A 473 -26.76 -4.08 -6.53
C ASN A 473 -25.28 -3.82 -6.25
N VAL A 474 -24.84 -2.59 -6.48
CA VAL A 474 -23.46 -2.19 -6.22
C VAL A 474 -23.46 -0.99 -5.27
N PRO A 475 -22.97 -1.15 -4.03
CA PRO A 475 -22.75 -0.03 -3.13
C PRO A 475 -21.52 0.77 -3.57
N TYR A 476 -21.59 2.09 -3.52
CA TYR A 476 -20.49 3.02 -3.85
C TYR A 476 -20.73 4.36 -3.14
N SER A 477 -19.82 5.32 -3.26
CA SER A 477 -20.01 6.67 -2.72
C SER A 477 -19.69 7.75 -3.75
N VAL A 478 -20.31 8.91 -3.60
CA VAL A 478 -20.07 10.12 -4.40
C VAL A 478 -19.52 11.19 -3.47
N GLN A 479 -18.44 11.88 -3.87
CA GLN A 479 -17.84 12.99 -3.12
C GLN A 479 -18.08 14.35 -3.78
#